data_AF-A0A3D4MHL1-F1
#
_entry.id   AF-A0A3D4MHL1-F1
#
_cell.length_a   1.000
_cell.length_b   1.000
_cell.length_c   1.000
_cell.angle_alpha   90.00
_cell.angle_beta   90.00
_cell.angle_gamma   90.00
#
_symmetry.space_group_name_H-M   'P 1'
#
loop_
_entity.id
_entity.type
_entity.pdbx_description
1 polymer ?
#
loop_
_entity_poly.entity_id
_entity_poly.type
_entity_poly.pdbx_seq_one_letter_code
_entity_poly.pdbx_strand_id
1 'polypeptide(L)'
;SRHGVKCICYNFMPVFDWTRSQLDHKLPDGSEALVYYKEDVDKLDPTKLTLPGWDASYKPSEVKELIEAYKELGEEGLWANLKYFLEEIIPVARECDVLMAIHPDDPAWPIFGIPRIITCEKNLDRFLSLVDDHYNGLTLCSGSLGTNPQNDMVHLVKKYAAMDRIHFAHIRNIKLVGEESFEESAHYSKCGSLDMFGMIKAYYDAGYTKYIRPDHGRMIWDEKAKPGYGLYDRALGSMYITGIWEALDRMENK
;
A
#
# COMPACT_ATOMS: atom_id res chain seq x y z
N SER A 1 16.52 15.04 -11.70
CA SER A 1 16.87 15.00 -10.27
C SER A 1 18.37 15.21 -10.15
N ARG A 2 18.82 16.14 -9.28
CA ARG A 2 20.25 16.45 -9.10
C ARG A 2 21.07 15.27 -8.57
N HIS A 3 20.41 14.28 -7.94
CA HIS A 3 21.05 13.13 -7.30
C HIS A 3 20.61 11.78 -7.90
N GLY A 4 19.96 11.78 -9.07
CA GLY A 4 19.59 10.55 -9.77
C GLY A 4 18.36 9.79 -9.23
N VAL A 5 17.71 10.25 -8.15
CA VAL A 5 16.43 9.69 -7.68
C VAL A 5 15.33 10.00 -8.70
N LYS A 6 14.60 8.98 -9.18
CA LYS A 6 13.59 9.09 -10.25
C LYS A 6 12.16 8.77 -9.85
N CYS A 7 11.93 8.24 -8.65
CA CYS A 7 10.60 7.93 -8.15
C CYS A 7 10.51 8.27 -6.66
N ILE A 8 9.42 8.92 -6.25
CA ILE A 8 9.12 9.22 -4.85
C ILE A 8 7.77 8.59 -4.50
N CYS A 9 7.80 7.65 -3.57
CA CYS A 9 6.60 7.12 -2.92
C CYS A 9 6.18 8.04 -1.77
N TYR A 10 4.91 8.42 -1.71
CA TYR A 10 4.33 9.23 -0.64
C TYR A 10 2.91 8.74 -0.33
N ASN A 11 2.27 9.24 0.73
CA ASN A 11 0.86 8.97 1.01
C ASN A 11 0.14 10.26 1.42
N PHE A 12 -1.18 10.19 1.59
CA PHE A 12 -1.99 11.29 2.11
C PHE A 12 -2.92 10.81 3.23
N MET A 13 -2.42 9.87 4.05
CA MET A 13 -3.15 9.26 5.15
C MET A 13 -3.18 10.21 6.36
N PRO A 14 -4.37 10.62 6.85
CA PRO A 14 -4.43 11.51 7.99
C PRO A 14 -4.09 10.77 9.28
N VAL A 15 -3.24 11.39 10.10
CA VAL A 15 -2.84 10.96 11.47
C VAL A 15 -2.11 9.61 11.55
N PHE A 16 -2.61 8.56 10.91
CA PHE A 16 -2.03 7.23 10.97
C PHE A 16 -1.65 6.77 9.58
N ASP A 17 -0.36 6.49 9.35
CA ASP A 17 0.14 5.88 8.11
C ASP A 17 -0.54 4.51 7.91
N TRP A 18 0.05 3.44 8.44
CA TRP A 18 -0.54 2.10 8.37
C TRP A 18 -0.95 1.64 9.77
N THR A 19 -2.05 0.89 9.87
CA THR A 19 -2.59 0.44 11.17
C THR A 19 -2.73 -1.07 11.20
N ARG A 20 -2.35 -1.69 12.33
CA ARG A 20 -2.49 -3.12 12.64
C ARG A 20 -2.96 -3.25 14.08
N SER A 21 -3.73 -4.30 14.39
CA SER A 21 -4.13 -4.61 15.77
C SER A 21 -3.00 -5.31 16.54
N GLN A 22 -2.24 -6.17 15.86
CA GLN A 22 -1.11 -6.90 16.45
C GLN A 22 0.05 -6.98 15.45
N LEU A 23 1.28 -6.94 15.96
CA LEU A 23 2.49 -6.88 15.14
C LEU A 23 3.27 -8.22 15.08
N ASP A 24 2.91 -9.17 15.94
CA ASP A 24 3.62 -10.41 16.25
C ASP A 24 2.64 -11.61 16.33
N HIS A 25 1.56 -11.58 15.56
CA HIS A 25 0.55 -12.63 15.58
C HIS A 25 1.13 -13.96 15.07
N LYS A 26 1.08 -15.01 15.89
CA LYS A 26 1.55 -16.35 15.50
C LYS A 26 0.57 -17.07 14.56
N LEU A 27 1.06 -17.39 13.36
CA LEU A 27 0.36 -18.19 12.37
C LEU A 27 0.46 -19.70 12.66
N PRO A 28 -0.40 -20.55 12.05
CA PRO A 28 -0.40 -21.99 12.28
C PRO A 28 0.91 -22.73 11.95
N ASP A 29 1.74 -22.15 11.07
CA ASP A 29 3.05 -22.70 10.71
C ASP A 29 4.19 -22.25 11.64
N GLY A 30 3.87 -21.48 12.69
CA GLY A 30 4.80 -20.98 13.69
C GLY A 30 5.47 -19.65 13.34
N SER A 31 5.24 -19.10 12.14
CA SER A 31 5.71 -17.76 11.78
C SER A 31 4.90 -16.66 12.47
N GLU A 32 5.43 -15.44 12.52
CA GLU A 32 4.69 -14.26 13.03
C GLU A 32 4.34 -13.30 11.90
N ALA A 33 3.16 -12.69 11.96
CA ALA A 33 2.65 -11.77 10.96
C ALA A 33 1.99 -10.53 11.58
N LEU A 34 1.97 -9.44 10.81
CA LEU A 34 1.14 -8.28 11.12
C LEU A 34 -0.32 -8.65 10.82
N VAL A 35 -1.24 -8.28 11.71
CA VAL A 35 -2.68 -8.53 11.50
C VAL A 35 -3.50 -7.29 11.81
N TYR A 36 -4.64 -7.18 11.15
CA TYR A 36 -5.67 -6.20 11.46
C TYR A 36 -6.96 -6.96 11.68
N TYR A 37 -7.46 -6.95 12.91
CA TYR A 37 -8.78 -7.44 13.25
C TYR A 37 -9.64 -6.24 13.63
N LYS A 38 -10.75 -6.05 12.90
CA LYS A 38 -11.65 -4.91 13.09
C LYS A 38 -12.10 -4.78 14.54
N GLU A 39 -12.50 -5.90 15.15
CA GLU A 39 -12.95 -5.95 16.54
C GLU A 39 -11.88 -5.53 17.56
N ASP A 40 -10.60 -5.75 17.24
CA ASP A 40 -9.50 -5.32 18.11
C ASP A 40 -9.22 -3.84 17.91
N VAL A 41 -9.19 -3.36 16.66
CA VAL A 41 -8.96 -1.96 16.31
C VAL A 41 -10.04 -1.06 16.90
N ASP A 42 -11.30 -1.49 16.88
CA ASP A 42 -12.42 -0.72 17.45
C ASP A 42 -12.33 -0.55 18.98
N LYS A 43 -11.54 -1.38 19.66
CA LYS A 43 -11.27 -1.27 21.11
C LYS A 43 -10.04 -0.43 21.43
N LEU A 44 -9.23 -0.06 20.42
CA LEU A 44 -8.01 0.71 20.63
C LEU A 44 -8.33 2.17 20.97
N ASP A 45 -7.51 2.75 21.86
CA ASP A 45 -7.48 4.18 22.10
C ASP A 45 -6.53 4.81 21.08
N PRO A 46 -7.03 5.56 20.08
CA PRO A 46 -6.21 6.11 19.01
C PRO A 46 -5.16 7.11 19.52
N THR A 47 -5.33 7.66 20.73
CA THR A 47 -4.36 8.59 21.35
C THR A 47 -3.15 7.90 21.98
N LYS A 48 -3.16 6.56 22.05
CA LYS A 48 -2.12 5.73 22.65
C LYS A 48 -1.43 4.78 21.67
N LEU A 49 -1.72 4.91 20.37
CA LEU A 49 -1.12 4.07 19.34
C LEU A 49 0.34 4.45 19.13
N THR A 50 1.23 3.49 19.29
CA THR A 50 2.63 3.57 18.86
C THR A 50 2.75 2.91 17.49
N LEU A 51 3.00 3.69 16.44
CA LEU A 51 3.13 3.18 15.08
C LEU A 51 4.60 3.20 14.63
N PRO A 52 5.12 2.10 14.05
CA PRO A 52 6.53 2.02 13.66
C PRO A 52 6.88 2.97 12.50
N GLY A 53 7.48 4.11 12.82
CA GLY A 53 7.81 5.21 11.89
C GLY A 53 7.27 6.58 12.35
N TRP A 54 6.41 6.58 13.37
CA TRP A 54 5.68 7.76 13.87
C TRP A 54 5.97 8.08 15.34
N ASP A 55 6.78 7.25 16.03
CA ASP A 55 7.00 7.21 17.49
C ASP A 55 7.57 8.49 18.14
N ALA A 56 7.75 9.60 17.42
CA ALA A 56 8.39 10.81 17.95
C ALA A 56 7.59 12.12 17.89
N SER A 57 6.42 12.18 17.26
CA SER A 57 5.92 13.49 16.79
C SER A 57 4.78 14.14 17.57
N TYR A 58 3.95 13.38 18.31
CA TYR A 58 2.75 13.94 18.93
C TYR A 58 2.46 13.42 20.34
N LYS A 59 2.01 14.31 21.21
CA LYS A 59 1.42 13.99 22.50
C LYS A 59 -0.01 13.45 22.31
N PRO A 60 -0.54 12.63 23.24
CA PRO A 60 -1.92 12.13 23.16
C PRO A 60 -2.99 13.22 22.96
N SER A 61 -2.81 14.41 23.54
CA SER A 61 -3.71 15.54 23.35
C SER A 61 -3.69 16.09 21.92
N GLU A 62 -2.51 16.18 21.31
CA GLU A 62 -2.34 16.66 19.92
C GLU A 62 -2.95 15.65 18.94
N VAL A 63 -2.80 14.35 19.20
CA VAL A 63 -3.46 13.30 18.40
C VAL A 63 -4.98 13.44 18.44
N LYS A 64 -5.55 13.72 19.63
CA LYS A 64 -7.00 13.94 19.77
C LYS A 64 -7.47 15.15 18.96
N GLU A 65 -6.78 16.28 19.08
CA GLU A 65 -7.08 17.51 18.33
C GLU A 65 -7.01 17.27 16.81
N LEU A 66 -6.00 16.55 16.34
CA LEU A 66 -5.87 16.18 14.92
C LEU A 66 -7.03 15.30 14.46
N ILE A 67 -7.43 14.30 15.24
CA ILE A 67 -8.57 13.44 14.91
C ILE A 67 -9.86 14.26 14.79
N GLU A 68 -10.11 15.18 15.72
CA GLU A 68 -11.27 16.07 15.68
C GLU A 68 -11.24 16.97 14.43
N ALA A 69 -10.09 17.58 14.14
CA ALA A 69 -9.92 18.42 12.95
C ALA A 69 -10.15 17.64 11.63
N TYR A 70 -9.66 16.41 11.50
CA TYR A 70 -9.87 15.60 10.30
C TYR A 70 -11.30 15.06 10.18
N LYS A 71 -12.00 14.84 11.30
CA LYS A 71 -13.43 14.53 11.30
C LYS A 71 -14.26 15.69 10.77
N GLU A 72 -13.95 16.91 11.21
CA GLU A 72 -14.63 18.12 10.73
C GLU A 72 -14.30 18.42 9.26
N LEU A 73 -13.05 18.19 8.84
CA LEU A 73 -12.61 18.36 7.45
C LEU A 73 -13.36 17.43 6.47
N GLY A 74 -13.55 16.17 6.88
CA GLY A 74 -14.23 15.15 6.08
C GLY A 74 -13.49 14.79 4.77
N GLU A 75 -14.13 13.92 3.98
CA GLU A 75 -13.53 13.39 2.75
C GLU A 75 -13.27 14.46 1.70
N GLU A 76 -14.26 15.33 1.44
CA GLU A 76 -14.15 16.38 0.42
C GLU A 76 -13.11 17.45 0.78
N GLY A 77 -13.00 17.80 2.07
CA GLY A 77 -11.94 18.69 2.53
C GLY A 77 -10.55 18.06 2.34
N LEU A 78 -10.42 16.75 2.61
CA LEU A 78 -9.17 16.04 2.37
C LEU A 78 -8.82 15.97 0.87
N TRP A 79 -9.81 15.75 0.00
CA TRP A 79 -9.62 15.81 -1.45
C TRP A 79 -9.19 17.21 -1.94
N ALA A 80 -9.78 18.27 -1.40
CA ALA A 80 -9.39 19.64 -1.72
C ALA A 80 -7.94 19.93 -1.32
N ASN A 81 -7.52 19.46 -0.13
CA ASN A 81 -6.14 19.59 0.35
C ASN A 81 -5.16 18.79 -0.52
N LEU A 82 -5.52 17.56 -0.92
CA LEU A 82 -4.67 16.75 -1.81
C LEU A 82 -4.54 17.43 -3.17
N LYS A 83 -5.63 17.97 -3.72
CA LYS A 83 -5.60 18.72 -4.98
C LYS A 83 -4.64 19.91 -4.90
N TYR A 84 -4.76 20.73 -3.84
CA TYR A 84 -3.86 21.87 -3.62
C TYR A 84 -2.39 21.43 -3.58
N PHE A 85 -2.08 20.35 -2.86
CA PHE A 85 -0.73 19.78 -2.80
C PHE A 85 -0.24 19.36 -4.20
N LEU A 86 -1.07 18.62 -4.96
CA LEU A 86 -0.72 18.10 -6.28
C LEU A 86 -0.48 19.20 -7.32
N GLU A 87 -1.31 20.24 -7.33
CA GLU A 87 -1.20 21.36 -8.27
C GLU A 87 0.15 22.09 -8.13
N GLU A 88 0.73 22.10 -6.92
CA GLU A 88 2.04 22.71 -6.66
C GLU A 88 3.21 21.74 -6.91
N ILE A 89 3.11 20.49 -6.48
CA ILE A 89 4.26 19.56 -6.49
C ILE A 89 4.47 18.84 -7.83
N ILE A 90 3.40 18.53 -8.57
CA ILE A 90 3.52 17.77 -9.83
C ILE A 90 4.28 18.55 -10.92
N PRO A 91 4.08 19.87 -11.11
CA PRO A 91 4.89 20.65 -12.03
C PRO A 91 6.39 20.60 -11.71
N VAL A 92 6.74 20.69 -10.43
CA VAL A 92 8.14 20.60 -9.97
C VAL A 92 8.70 19.19 -10.20
N ALA A 93 7.90 18.16 -9.95
CA ALA A 93 8.27 16.77 -10.20
C ALA A 93 8.59 16.52 -11.69
N ARG A 94 7.79 17.10 -12.59
CA ARG A 94 8.02 17.10 -14.05
C ARG A 94 9.33 17.81 -14.42
N GLU A 95 9.56 19.04 -13.92
CA GLU A 95 10.80 19.77 -14.17
C GLU A 95 12.04 19.02 -13.67
N CYS A 96 11.88 18.31 -12.55
CA CYS A 96 12.93 17.50 -11.96
C CYS A 96 13.06 16.11 -12.60
N ASP A 97 12.17 15.71 -13.51
CA ASP A 97 12.06 14.36 -14.03
C ASP A 97 12.06 13.31 -12.90
N VAL A 98 11.07 13.43 -12.01
CA VAL A 98 10.82 12.57 -10.84
C VAL A 98 9.36 12.13 -10.84
N LEU A 99 9.11 10.83 -10.96
CA LEU A 99 7.78 10.26 -10.89
C LEU A 99 7.26 10.29 -9.44
N MET A 100 6.09 10.92 -9.21
CA MET A 100 5.40 10.86 -7.92
C MET A 100 4.47 9.66 -7.90
N ALA A 101 4.46 8.91 -6.81
CA ALA A 101 3.76 7.64 -6.70
C ALA A 101 3.00 7.56 -5.37
N ILE A 102 1.71 7.90 -5.37
CA ILE A 102 0.90 7.88 -4.14
C ILE A 102 0.63 6.44 -3.70
N HIS A 103 0.90 6.13 -2.44
CA HIS A 103 0.61 4.86 -1.80
C HIS A 103 -0.85 4.87 -1.32
N PRO A 104 -1.60 3.76 -1.51
CA PRO A 104 -2.96 3.64 -1.02
C PRO A 104 -3.03 3.64 0.51
N ASP A 105 -4.23 3.90 1.01
CA ASP A 105 -4.50 3.81 2.43
C ASP A 105 -4.37 2.35 2.91
N ASP A 106 -3.79 2.13 4.09
CA ASP A 106 -3.59 0.78 4.68
C ASP A 106 -4.14 0.71 6.13
N PRO A 107 -5.33 0.14 6.37
CA PRO A 107 -6.19 -0.52 5.39
C PRO A 107 -6.94 0.44 4.45
N ALA A 108 -7.47 -0.11 3.36
CA ALA A 108 -8.24 0.62 2.36
C ALA A 108 -9.69 0.95 2.79
N TRP A 109 -9.88 1.43 4.02
CA TRP A 109 -11.14 1.94 4.57
C TRP A 109 -10.88 2.93 5.72
N PRO A 110 -11.83 3.83 6.04
CA PRO A 110 -11.73 4.75 7.18
C PRO A 110 -11.55 4.03 8.52
N ILE A 111 -10.70 4.59 9.40
CA ILE A 111 -10.49 4.11 10.76
C ILE A 111 -10.70 5.26 11.75
N PHE A 112 -11.13 4.98 12.98
CA PHE A 112 -11.33 5.99 14.04
C PHE A 112 -12.22 7.20 13.67
N GLY A 113 -13.02 7.08 12.60
CA GLY A 113 -13.88 8.12 12.06
C GLY A 113 -13.16 9.21 11.27
N ILE A 114 -11.87 9.06 10.93
CA ILE A 114 -11.16 9.99 10.04
C ILE A 114 -11.22 9.51 8.58
N PRO A 115 -11.30 10.42 7.59
CA PRO A 115 -11.46 10.08 6.18
C PRO A 115 -10.22 9.37 5.61
N ARG A 116 -10.44 8.51 4.60
CA ARG A 116 -9.41 7.85 3.78
C ARG A 116 -9.85 7.89 2.33
N ILE A 117 -8.98 8.35 1.44
CA ILE A 117 -9.34 8.76 0.08
C ILE A 117 -8.60 8.03 -1.04
N ILE A 118 -7.62 7.17 -0.75
CA ILE A 118 -6.89 6.36 -1.73
C ILE A 118 -7.15 4.88 -1.46
N THR A 119 -8.41 4.47 -1.60
CA THR A 119 -8.92 3.17 -1.08
C THR A 119 -9.47 2.22 -2.15
N CYS A 120 -9.93 2.72 -3.30
CA CYS A 120 -10.59 1.90 -4.33
C CYS A 120 -10.47 2.50 -5.73
N GLU A 121 -10.93 1.78 -6.75
CA GLU A 121 -10.84 2.21 -8.15
C GLU A 121 -11.37 3.63 -8.40
N LYS A 122 -12.58 3.93 -7.93
CA LYS A 122 -13.21 5.26 -8.08
C LYS A 122 -12.32 6.37 -7.52
N ASN A 123 -11.66 6.08 -6.40
CA ASN A 123 -10.79 7.01 -5.70
C ASN A 123 -9.46 7.20 -6.44
N LEU A 124 -8.88 6.12 -6.97
CA LEU A 124 -7.69 6.18 -7.83
C LEU A 124 -7.97 6.98 -9.13
N ASP A 125 -9.12 6.76 -9.76
CA ASP A 125 -9.55 7.55 -10.92
C ASP A 125 -9.67 9.04 -10.60
N ARG A 126 -10.33 9.36 -9.47
CA ARG A 126 -10.45 10.75 -9.00
C ARG A 126 -9.08 11.36 -8.76
N PHE A 127 -8.19 10.67 -8.04
CA PHE A 127 -6.82 11.12 -7.76
C PHE A 127 -6.06 11.48 -9.04
N LEU A 128 -6.03 10.57 -10.02
CA LEU A 128 -5.32 10.79 -11.29
C LEU A 128 -5.93 11.96 -12.08
N SER A 129 -7.24 12.20 -11.95
CA SER A 129 -7.93 13.32 -12.61
C SER A 129 -7.69 14.69 -11.95
N LEU A 130 -7.21 14.76 -10.70
CA LEU A 130 -6.96 16.04 -10.02
C LEU A 130 -5.89 16.84 -10.74
N VAL A 131 -4.84 16.16 -11.19
CA VAL A 131 -3.79 16.68 -12.06
C VAL A 131 -3.46 15.58 -13.06
N ASP A 132 -4.06 15.64 -14.25
CA ASP A 132 -3.83 14.66 -15.32
C ASP A 132 -2.46 14.89 -15.98
N ASP A 133 -1.43 14.36 -15.35
CA ASP A 133 -0.04 14.41 -15.80
C ASP A 133 0.64 13.06 -15.56
N HIS A 134 1.54 12.66 -16.46
CA HIS A 134 2.28 11.42 -16.32
C HIS A 134 3.10 11.36 -15.02
N TYR A 135 3.62 12.47 -14.50
CA TYR A 135 4.38 12.49 -13.26
C TYR A 135 3.50 12.34 -12.00
N ASN A 136 2.17 12.41 -12.14
CA ASN A 136 1.20 12.10 -11.09
C ASN A 136 0.71 10.64 -11.21
N GLY A 137 1.29 9.73 -10.44
CA GLY A 137 0.94 8.31 -10.53
C GLY A 137 0.84 7.60 -9.20
N LEU A 138 0.80 6.27 -9.28
CA LEU A 138 0.44 5.37 -8.21
C LEU A 138 1.65 4.56 -7.75
N THR A 139 1.79 4.42 -6.44
CA THR A 139 2.38 3.23 -5.85
C THR A 139 1.26 2.21 -5.69
N LEU A 140 1.11 1.27 -6.62
CA LEU A 140 0.03 0.28 -6.56
C LEU A 140 0.44 -0.84 -5.60
N CYS A 141 -0.01 -0.73 -4.35
CA CYS A 141 0.23 -1.72 -3.31
C CYS A 141 -0.89 -2.76 -3.28
N SER A 142 -0.55 -3.99 -3.68
CA SER A 142 -1.52 -5.09 -3.75
C SER A 142 -2.11 -5.44 -2.40
N GLY A 143 -1.30 -5.43 -1.35
CA GLY A 143 -1.79 -5.80 -0.03
C GLY A 143 -2.61 -4.72 0.68
N SER A 144 -2.43 -3.44 0.35
CA SER A 144 -3.21 -2.35 0.96
C SER A 144 -4.55 -2.18 0.24
N LEU A 145 -4.55 -2.05 -1.09
CA LEU A 145 -5.81 -2.00 -1.86
C LEU A 145 -6.58 -3.32 -1.76
N GLY A 146 -5.85 -4.45 -1.74
CA GLY A 146 -6.43 -5.78 -1.64
C GLY A 146 -7.07 -6.09 -0.29
N THR A 147 -6.91 -5.24 0.74
CA THR A 147 -7.69 -5.41 1.97
C THR A 147 -9.18 -5.23 1.68
N ASN A 148 -9.56 -4.33 0.76
CA ASN A 148 -10.93 -4.18 0.33
C ASN A 148 -11.27 -5.26 -0.72
N PRO A 149 -12.16 -6.23 -0.41
CA PRO A 149 -12.48 -7.33 -1.31
C PRO A 149 -13.20 -6.90 -2.60
N GLN A 150 -13.69 -5.67 -2.67
CA GLN A 150 -14.28 -5.11 -3.89
C GLN A 150 -13.22 -4.65 -4.91
N ASN A 151 -11.96 -4.52 -4.50
CA ASN A 151 -10.87 -4.17 -5.40
C ASN A 151 -10.38 -5.43 -6.13
N ASP A 152 -10.70 -5.56 -7.41
CA ASP A 152 -10.08 -6.56 -8.28
C ASP A 152 -8.66 -6.11 -8.63
N MET A 153 -7.68 -6.62 -7.89
CA MET A 153 -6.30 -6.20 -8.05
C MET A 153 -5.72 -6.49 -9.44
N VAL A 154 -6.14 -7.57 -10.11
CA VAL A 154 -5.66 -7.87 -11.46
C VAL A 154 -6.19 -6.85 -12.45
N HIS A 155 -7.47 -6.48 -12.34
CA HIS A 155 -8.08 -5.41 -13.13
C HIS A 155 -7.40 -4.06 -12.89
N LEU A 156 -7.18 -3.68 -11.62
CA LEU A 156 -6.52 -2.41 -11.28
C LEU A 156 -5.12 -2.33 -11.89
N VAL A 157 -4.32 -3.42 -11.81
CA VAL A 157 -3.00 -3.46 -12.45
C VAL A 157 -3.13 -3.27 -13.96
N LYS A 158 -4.01 -4.03 -14.64
CA LYS A 158 -4.21 -3.90 -16.09
C LYS A 158 -4.57 -2.47 -16.50
N LYS A 159 -5.56 -1.88 -15.83
CA LYS A 159 -6.05 -0.53 -16.12
C LYS A 159 -4.94 0.52 -15.98
N TYR A 160 -4.32 0.60 -14.80
CA TYR A 160 -3.39 1.69 -14.51
C TYR A 160 -2.00 1.47 -15.11
N ALA A 161 -1.61 0.21 -15.39
CA ALA A 161 -0.40 -0.06 -16.19
C ALA A 161 -0.60 0.37 -17.64
N ALA A 162 -1.76 0.09 -18.25
CA ALA A 162 -2.08 0.54 -19.61
C ALA A 162 -2.14 2.08 -19.74
N MET A 163 -2.49 2.79 -18.66
CA MET A 163 -2.43 4.25 -18.58
C MET A 163 -1.02 4.80 -18.34
N ASP A 164 -0.03 3.92 -18.14
CA ASP A 164 1.33 4.27 -17.72
C ASP A 164 1.35 5.13 -16.43
N ARG A 165 0.44 4.83 -15.49
CA ARG A 165 0.27 5.58 -14.23
C ARG A 165 0.69 4.79 -12.99
N ILE A 166 1.13 3.54 -13.12
CA ILE A 166 1.82 2.85 -12.03
C ILE A 166 3.31 3.21 -12.12
N HIS A 167 3.84 3.84 -11.09
CA HIS A 167 5.25 4.26 -11.00
C HIS A 167 6.06 3.35 -10.09
N PHE A 168 5.39 2.76 -9.11
CA PHE A 168 5.97 1.83 -8.17
C PHE A 168 4.96 0.75 -7.81
N ALA A 169 5.41 -0.50 -7.66
CA ALA A 169 4.56 -1.60 -7.24
C ALA A 169 5.07 -2.18 -5.92
N HIS A 170 4.17 -2.25 -4.93
CA HIS A 170 4.38 -3.08 -3.75
C HIS A 170 3.56 -4.36 -3.97
N ILE A 171 4.26 -5.49 -4.16
CA ILE A 171 3.65 -6.78 -4.44
C ILE A 171 3.77 -7.63 -3.18
N ARG A 172 2.77 -7.56 -2.32
CA ARG A 172 2.58 -8.43 -1.14
C ARG A 172 1.21 -9.09 -1.15
N ASN A 173 1.08 -10.16 -0.37
CA ASN A 173 -0.17 -10.89 -0.24
C ASN A 173 -0.74 -10.74 1.18
N ILE A 174 -2.05 -10.73 1.28
CA ILE A 174 -2.79 -10.73 2.53
C ILE A 174 -3.83 -11.84 2.50
N LYS A 175 -4.20 -12.34 3.67
CA LYS A 175 -5.29 -13.27 3.85
C LYS A 175 -6.46 -12.54 4.49
N LEU A 176 -7.58 -12.45 3.78
CA LEU A 176 -8.83 -11.94 4.33
C LEU A 176 -9.41 -13.00 5.28
N VAL A 177 -9.75 -12.61 6.50
CA VAL A 177 -10.23 -13.52 7.55
C VAL A 177 -11.55 -13.06 8.20
N GLY A 178 -12.20 -12.06 7.63
CA GLY A 178 -13.50 -11.56 8.08
C GLY A 178 -13.87 -10.26 7.39
N GLU A 179 -14.91 -9.61 7.90
CA GLU A 179 -15.25 -8.24 7.49
C GLU A 179 -14.20 -7.27 8.03
N GLU A 180 -13.65 -6.43 7.14
CA GLU A 180 -12.60 -5.47 7.45
C GLU A 180 -11.43 -6.07 8.26
N SER A 181 -11.08 -7.34 8.03
CA SER A 181 -10.07 -8.06 8.83
C SER A 181 -9.16 -8.91 7.94
N PHE A 182 -7.85 -8.79 8.18
CA PHE A 182 -6.84 -9.46 7.38
C PHE A 182 -5.55 -9.75 8.14
N GLU A 183 -4.79 -10.68 7.60
CA GLU A 183 -3.46 -11.08 8.08
C GLU A 183 -2.46 -10.89 6.93
N GLU A 184 -1.27 -10.35 7.19
CA GLU A 184 -0.18 -10.47 6.22
C GLU A 184 0.15 -11.95 6.02
N SER A 185 0.43 -12.35 4.78
CA SER A 185 0.75 -13.73 4.44
C SER A 185 2.06 -13.83 3.67
N ALA A 186 2.54 -15.06 3.46
CA ALA A 186 3.57 -15.29 2.44
C ALA A 186 3.07 -14.80 1.08
N HIS A 187 4.00 -14.36 0.21
CA HIS A 187 3.69 -13.90 -1.15
C HIS A 187 3.06 -14.96 -2.04
N TYR A 188 3.18 -16.24 -1.70
CA TYR A 188 2.58 -17.31 -2.47
C TYR A 188 1.06 -17.20 -2.48
N SER A 189 0.41 -17.22 -3.66
CA SER A 189 -1.05 -17.00 -3.79
C SER A 189 -1.87 -17.89 -2.84
N LYS A 190 -1.48 -19.16 -2.66
CA LYS A 190 -2.21 -20.11 -1.80
C LYS A 190 -2.17 -19.77 -0.30
N CYS A 191 -1.25 -18.91 0.13
CA CYS A 191 -1.13 -18.49 1.53
C CYS A 191 -2.04 -17.31 1.87
N GLY A 192 -2.51 -16.58 0.86
CA GLY A 192 -3.38 -15.41 1.04
C GLY A 192 -4.61 -15.46 0.15
N SER A 193 -5.15 -14.29 -0.13
CA SER A 193 -6.42 -14.09 -0.84
C SER A 193 -6.24 -13.43 -2.21
N LEU A 194 -5.04 -12.92 -2.52
CA LEU A 194 -4.79 -12.22 -3.78
C LEU A 194 -4.23 -13.15 -4.86
N ASP A 195 -4.64 -12.93 -6.11
CA ASP A 195 -4.09 -13.63 -7.28
C ASP A 195 -2.74 -13.01 -7.69
N MET A 196 -1.69 -13.48 -7.03
CA MET A 196 -0.34 -12.96 -7.24
C MET A 196 0.18 -13.25 -8.65
N PHE A 197 -0.14 -14.43 -9.21
CA PHE A 197 0.21 -14.76 -10.60
C PHE A 197 -0.50 -13.84 -11.58
N GLY A 198 -1.82 -13.68 -11.45
CA GLY A 198 -2.61 -12.80 -12.30
C GLY A 198 -2.13 -11.36 -12.27
N MET A 199 -1.78 -10.83 -11.09
CA MET A 199 -1.23 -9.47 -10.95
C MET A 199 0.14 -9.32 -11.63
N ILE A 200 1.07 -10.25 -11.38
CA ILE A 200 2.40 -10.20 -11.99
C ILE A 200 2.30 -10.35 -13.51
N LYS A 201 1.43 -11.24 -13.99
CA LYS A 201 1.13 -11.35 -15.42
C LYS A 201 0.56 -10.04 -16.00
N ALA A 202 -0.33 -9.36 -15.28
CA ALA A 202 -0.87 -8.09 -15.73
C ALA A 202 0.21 -7.00 -15.86
N TYR A 203 1.18 -6.96 -14.94
CA TYR A 203 2.35 -6.08 -15.07
C TYR A 203 3.23 -6.47 -16.28
N TYR A 204 3.48 -7.77 -16.44
CA TYR A 204 4.27 -8.31 -17.54
C TYR A 204 3.67 -7.98 -18.91
N ASP A 205 2.39 -8.30 -19.12
CA ASP A 205 1.66 -8.06 -20.36
C ASP A 205 1.62 -6.56 -20.73
N ALA A 206 1.67 -5.68 -19.73
CA ALA A 206 1.72 -4.24 -19.91
C ALA A 206 3.13 -3.70 -20.22
N GLY A 207 4.15 -4.57 -20.26
CA GLY A 207 5.54 -4.16 -20.46
C GLY A 207 6.09 -3.29 -19.33
N TYR A 208 5.65 -3.52 -18.09
CA TYR A 208 6.03 -2.68 -16.95
C TYR A 208 7.54 -2.79 -16.65
N THR A 209 8.26 -1.68 -16.75
CA THR A 209 9.73 -1.61 -16.58
C THR A 209 10.18 -0.83 -15.35
N LYS A 210 9.24 -0.34 -14.54
CA LYS A 210 9.55 0.50 -13.38
C LYS A 210 9.83 -0.34 -12.13
N TYR A 211 9.67 0.25 -10.96
CA TYR A 211 10.13 -0.35 -9.71
C TYR A 211 9.10 -1.32 -9.13
N ILE A 212 9.57 -2.44 -8.59
CA ILE A 212 8.79 -3.43 -7.84
C ILE A 212 9.52 -3.74 -6.54
N ARG A 213 8.79 -3.87 -5.44
CA ARG A 213 9.30 -4.49 -4.19
C ARG A 213 8.31 -5.53 -3.66
N PRO A 214 8.79 -6.58 -2.94
CA PRO A 214 7.93 -7.56 -2.28
C PRO A 214 7.17 -6.98 -1.07
N ASP A 215 7.56 -5.80 -0.59
CA ASP A 215 6.97 -5.12 0.56
C ASP A 215 7.08 -5.94 1.86
N HIS A 216 5.98 -6.26 2.55
CA HIS A 216 5.99 -7.01 3.81
C HIS A 216 6.08 -8.52 3.59
N GLY A 217 6.72 -9.20 4.53
CA GLY A 217 6.71 -10.66 4.66
C GLY A 217 6.52 -11.05 6.12
N ARG A 218 6.32 -12.34 6.39
CA ARG A 218 6.23 -12.87 7.75
C ARG A 218 7.61 -12.88 8.41
N MET A 219 7.62 -12.88 9.72
CA MET A 219 8.82 -13.14 10.50
C MET A 219 9.00 -14.66 10.58
N ILE A 220 10.07 -15.17 9.97
CA ILE A 220 10.37 -16.60 9.90
C ILE A 220 11.77 -16.90 10.44
N TRP A 221 12.01 -18.17 10.80
CA TRP A 221 13.33 -18.66 11.23
C TRP A 221 13.93 -17.88 12.40
N ASP A 222 13.09 -17.55 13.38
CA ASP A 222 13.45 -16.82 14.60
C ASP A 222 14.13 -15.46 14.36
N GLU A 223 13.89 -14.84 13.19
CA GLU A 223 14.49 -13.56 12.86
C GLU A 223 13.98 -12.43 13.76
N LYS A 224 14.89 -11.53 14.16
CA LYS A 224 14.55 -10.34 14.95
C LYS A 224 14.74 -9.11 14.09
N ALA A 225 13.65 -8.54 13.62
CA ALA A 225 13.64 -7.35 12.78
C ALA A 225 12.41 -6.49 13.08
N LYS A 226 12.32 -5.34 12.41
CA LYS A 226 11.09 -4.54 12.43
C LYS A 226 9.94 -5.40 11.86
N PRO A 227 8.76 -5.47 12.51
CA PRO A 227 7.63 -6.29 12.06
C PRO A 227 7.28 -6.06 10.59
N GLY A 228 7.15 -7.15 9.82
CA GLY A 228 6.91 -7.12 8.37
C GLY A 228 8.15 -6.86 7.52
N TYR A 229 9.27 -6.40 8.11
CA TYR A 229 10.50 -5.99 7.42
C TYR A 229 11.70 -6.90 7.72
N GLY A 230 11.44 -8.14 8.12
CA GLY A 230 12.45 -9.22 8.13
C GLY A 230 13.16 -9.36 6.79
N LEU A 231 14.31 -10.03 6.79
CA LEU A 231 15.05 -10.30 5.55
C LEU A 231 14.43 -11.47 4.80
N TYR A 232 14.04 -12.52 5.53
CA TYR A 232 13.90 -13.85 4.96
C TYR A 232 12.65 -14.00 4.09
N ASP A 233 11.45 -13.82 4.64
CA ASP A 233 10.21 -14.03 3.88
C ASP A 233 10.05 -12.98 2.76
N ARG A 234 10.64 -11.78 2.94
CA ARG A 234 10.73 -10.76 1.88
C ARG A 234 11.65 -11.16 0.73
N ALA A 235 12.79 -11.79 1.03
CA ALA A 235 13.67 -12.34 0.00
C ALA A 235 13.00 -13.51 -0.75
N LEU A 236 12.29 -14.39 -0.03
CA LEU A 236 11.47 -15.45 -0.64
C LEU A 236 10.39 -14.88 -1.55
N GLY A 237 9.71 -13.81 -1.11
CA GLY A 237 8.74 -13.05 -1.90
C GLY A 237 9.33 -12.49 -3.19
N SER A 238 10.50 -11.84 -3.13
CA SER A 238 11.22 -11.37 -4.31
C SER A 238 11.49 -12.51 -5.30
N MET A 239 12.00 -13.64 -4.82
CA MET A 239 12.31 -14.79 -5.67
C MET A 239 11.06 -15.42 -6.29
N TYR A 240 9.95 -15.44 -5.57
CA TYR A 240 8.66 -15.88 -6.09
C TYR A 240 8.17 -14.98 -7.22
N ILE A 241 8.25 -13.65 -7.03
CA ILE A 241 7.87 -12.66 -8.06
C ILE A 241 8.74 -12.81 -9.31
N THR A 242 10.06 -12.87 -9.16
CA THR A 242 10.99 -13.02 -10.29
C THR A 242 10.82 -14.37 -10.99
N GLY A 243 10.52 -15.43 -10.25
CA GLY A 243 10.26 -16.75 -10.83
C GLY A 243 8.99 -16.78 -11.69
N ILE A 244 7.94 -16.05 -11.30
CA ILE A 244 6.75 -15.89 -12.15
C ILE A 244 7.11 -15.08 -13.41
N TRP A 245 7.85 -13.99 -13.26
CA TRP A 245 8.27 -13.15 -14.38
C TRP A 245 9.10 -13.94 -15.40
N GLU A 246 10.10 -14.71 -14.95
CA GLU A 246 10.91 -15.56 -15.82
C GLU A 246 10.05 -16.62 -16.53
N ALA A 247 9.09 -17.22 -15.83
CA ALA A 247 8.19 -18.19 -16.43
C ALA A 247 7.37 -17.58 -17.57
N LEU A 248 6.88 -16.34 -17.41
CA LEU A 248 6.16 -15.60 -18.44
C LEU A 248 7.05 -15.31 -19.66
N ASP A 249 8.29 -14.86 -19.45
CA ASP A 249 9.29 -14.70 -20.52
C ASP A 249 9.48 -15.98 -21.34
N ARG A 250 9.54 -17.14 -20.67
CA ARG A 250 9.70 -18.43 -21.35
C ARG A 250 8.44 -18.91 -22.07
N MET A 251 7.27 -18.42 -21.68
CA MET A 251 5.99 -18.77 -22.32
C MET A 251 5.73 -17.95 -23.58
N GLU A 252 6.13 -16.67 -23.61
CA GLU A 252 6.00 -15.85 -24.83
C GLU A 252 7.06 -16.16 -25.89
N ASN A 253 8.26 -16.58 -25.47
CA ASN A 253 9.34 -16.95 -26.38
C ASN A 253 9.23 -18.40 -26.95
N LYS A 254 8.04 -19.01 -26.89
CA LYS A 254 7.73 -20.33 -27.47
C LYS A 254 6.65 -20.20 -28.53
#